data_AF-A0A8I2YQ74-F1
#
_entry.id   AF-A0A8I2YQ74-F1
#
_cell.length_a   1.000
_cell.length_b   1.000
_cell.length_c   1.000
_cell.angle_alpha   90.00
_cell.angle_beta   90.00
_cell.angle_gamma   90.00
#
_symmetry.space_group_name_H-M   'P 1'
#
loop_
_entity.id
_entity.type
_entity.pdbx_description
1 polymer ?
#
loop_
_entity_poly.entity_id
_entity_poly.type
_entity_poly.pdbx_seq_one_letter_code
_entity_poly.pdbx_strand_id
1 'polypeptide(L)'
;MNPGDHSRNTSTSILTKFTRASAPFISTFLLVHLSAPLLANVGGSSLSSNVMLLGREYYQTPFREKYLLLTPLAIHVASGLAHRLLTPSSKQPRKATSTLSLAAYSALIFVPIHFFTHRLAPTNTAPPSSPSDRRNWTTSSSRRV
;
A
#
# COMPACT_ATOMS: atom_id res chain seq x y z
N MET A 1 3.62 -4.41 -42.56
CA MET A 1 3.12 -4.16 -41.18
C MET A 1 2.05 -5.22 -40.90
N ASN A 2 2.19 -6.06 -39.88
CA ASN A 2 1.21 -7.12 -39.60
C ASN A 2 0.00 -6.50 -38.85
N PRO A 3 -1.27 -6.78 -39.21
CA PRO A 3 -2.45 -6.24 -38.50
C PRO A 3 -2.42 -6.49 -36.97
N GLY A 4 -1.75 -7.55 -36.51
CA GLY A 4 -1.53 -7.81 -35.08
C GLY A 4 -0.70 -6.74 -34.37
N ASP A 5 0.21 -6.05 -35.06
CA ASP A 5 1.09 -5.03 -34.47
C ASP A 5 0.32 -3.76 -34.10
N HIS A 6 -0.70 -3.39 -34.89
CA HIS A 6 -1.51 -2.20 -34.65
C HIS A 6 -2.38 -2.37 -33.39
N SER A 7 -3.04 -3.52 -33.25
CA SER A 7 -3.84 -3.86 -32.06
C SER A 7 -2.99 -3.91 -30.78
N ARG A 8 -1.78 -4.46 -30.85
CA ARG A 8 -0.84 -4.51 -29.71
C ARG A 8 -0.34 -3.12 -29.33
N ASN A 9 -0.01 -2.27 -30.30
CA ASN A 9 0.43 -0.89 -30.03
C ASN A 9 -0.69 -0.07 -29.36
N THR A 10 -1.94 -0.22 -29.81
CA THR A 10 -3.10 0.40 -29.16
C THR A 10 -3.29 -0.11 -27.73
N SER A 11 -3.21 -1.42 -27.53
CA SER A 11 -3.34 -2.04 -26.20
C SER A 11 -2.27 -1.55 -25.23
N THR A 12 -0.99 -1.58 -25.63
CA THR A 12 0.12 -1.09 -24.80
C THR A 12 0.01 0.41 -24.49
N SER A 13 -0.50 1.23 -25.42
CA SER A 13 -0.80 2.65 -25.18
C SER A 13 -1.88 2.84 -24.12
N ILE A 14 -2.98 2.08 -24.20
CA ILE A 14 -4.08 2.11 -23.22
C ILE A 14 -3.57 1.67 -21.84
N LEU A 15 -2.84 0.56 -21.76
CA LEU A 15 -2.24 0.08 -20.51
C LEU A 15 -1.31 1.13 -19.90
N THR A 16 -0.52 1.81 -20.72
CA THR A 16 0.36 2.89 -20.26
C THR A 16 -0.43 4.09 -19.71
N LYS A 17 -1.63 4.38 -20.26
CA LYS A 17 -2.51 5.41 -19.69
C LYS A 17 -3.03 4.97 -18.31
N PHE A 18 -3.44 3.71 -18.15
CA PHE A 18 -3.92 3.20 -16.86
C PHE A 18 -2.84 3.19 -15.78
N THR A 19 -1.62 2.75 -16.10
CA THR A 19 -0.49 2.79 -15.15
C THR A 19 -0.16 4.22 -14.73
N ARG A 20 -0.22 5.20 -15.65
CA ARG A 20 0.02 6.61 -15.33
C ARG A 20 -1.12 7.25 -14.54
N ALA A 21 -2.38 6.93 -14.86
CA ALA A 21 -3.55 7.47 -14.19
C ALA A 21 -3.69 6.97 -12.75
N SER A 22 -3.28 5.73 -12.47
CA SER A 22 -3.29 5.13 -11.14
C SER A 22 -2.13 5.61 -10.25
N ALA A 23 -1.01 6.03 -10.84
CA ALA A 23 0.18 6.45 -10.13
C ALA A 23 -0.04 7.54 -9.06
N PRO A 24 -0.74 8.66 -9.31
CA PRO A 24 -0.92 9.70 -8.29
C PRO A 24 -1.64 9.19 -7.03
N PHE A 25 -2.65 8.32 -7.17
CA PHE A 25 -3.36 7.75 -6.02
C PHE A 25 -2.44 6.90 -5.15
N ILE A 26 -1.64 6.03 -5.79
CA ILE A 26 -0.65 5.19 -5.09
C ILE A 26 0.42 6.07 -4.45
N SER A 27 0.90 7.11 -5.14
CA SER A 27 1.90 8.04 -4.61
C SER A 27 1.40 8.80 -3.38
N THR A 28 0.17 9.33 -3.40
CA THR A 28 -0.40 10.02 -2.25
C THR A 28 -0.58 9.07 -1.07
N PHE A 29 -1.06 7.84 -1.33
CA PHE A 29 -1.13 6.82 -0.28
C PHE A 29 0.25 6.53 0.31
N LEU A 30 1.26 6.28 -0.51
CA LEU A 30 2.62 6.00 -0.04
C LEU A 30 3.21 7.16 0.75
N LEU A 31 2.96 8.41 0.33
CA LEU A 31 3.43 9.59 1.05
C LEU A 31 2.85 9.64 2.47
N VAL A 32 1.54 9.45 2.61
CA VAL A 32 0.88 9.46 3.92
C VAL A 32 1.29 8.23 4.73
N HIS A 33 1.31 7.04 4.13
CA HIS A 33 1.61 5.79 4.81
C HIS A 33 3.06 5.72 5.31
N LEU A 34 4.03 6.16 4.49
CA LEU A 34 5.44 6.17 4.87
C LEU A 34 5.78 7.30 5.86
N SER A 35 4.95 8.33 5.97
CA SER A 35 5.17 9.39 6.97
C SER A 35 5.15 8.86 8.41
N ALA A 36 4.29 7.88 8.73
CA ALA A 36 4.21 7.31 10.08
C ALA A 36 5.49 6.54 10.48
N PRO A 37 6.03 5.61 9.67
CA PRO A 37 7.33 5.00 9.93
C PRO A 37 8.49 5.99 9.95
N LEU A 38 8.49 7.01 9.09
CA LEU A 38 9.54 8.02 9.07
C LEU A 38 9.56 8.82 10.38
N LEU A 39 8.39 9.29 10.83
CA LEU A 39 8.24 10.09 12.05
C LEU A 39 8.50 9.29 13.33
N ALA A 40 8.50 7.96 13.27
CA ALA A 40 8.93 7.12 14.38
C ALA A 40 10.39 7.39 14.78
N ASN A 41 11.25 7.79 13.82
CA ASN A 41 12.66 8.12 14.10
C ASN A 41 12.84 9.44 14.85
N VAL A 42 11.81 10.28 14.92
CA VAL A 42 11.86 11.60 15.58
C VAL A 42 11.06 11.60 16.88
N GLY A 43 9.81 11.15 16.82
CA GLY A 43 8.87 11.19 17.95
C GLY A 43 8.51 9.83 18.54
N GLY A 44 9.26 8.78 18.17
CA GLY A 44 9.05 7.43 18.66
C GLY A 44 7.71 6.81 18.24
N SER A 45 7.33 5.75 18.96
CA SER A 45 6.10 5.00 18.72
C SER A 45 4.83 5.86 18.89
N SER A 46 4.84 6.82 19.82
CA SER A 46 3.70 7.70 20.09
C SER A 46 3.35 8.58 18.88
N LEU A 47 4.34 9.23 18.26
CA LEU A 47 4.12 10.06 17.09
C LEU A 47 3.71 9.24 15.87
N SER A 48 4.37 8.08 15.67
CA SER A 48 4.01 7.14 14.60
C SER A 48 2.55 6.67 14.72
N SER A 49 2.10 6.37 15.94
CA SER A 49 0.73 5.93 16.23
C SER A 49 -0.29 7.02 15.92
N ASN A 50 -0.02 8.28 16.29
CA ASN A 50 -0.91 9.41 15.99
C ASN A 50 -1.06 9.62 14.49
N VAL A 51 0.03 9.51 13.73
CA VAL A 51 0.01 9.66 12.26
C VAL A 51 -0.72 8.49 11.60
N MET A 52 -0.56 7.27 12.11
CA MET A 52 -1.34 6.12 11.66
C MET A 52 -2.84 6.27 11.92
N LEU A 53 -3.24 6.88 13.03
CA LEU A 53 -4.65 7.17 13.31
C LEU A 53 -5.22 8.19 12.33
N LEU A 54 -4.46 9.22 11.95
CA LEU A 54 -4.85 10.14 10.88
C LEU A 54 -5.01 9.43 9.54
N GLY A 55 -4.06 8.55 9.20
CA GLY A 55 -4.12 7.72 7.99
C GLY A 55 -5.37 6.83 7.95
N ARG A 56 -5.79 6.28 9.11
CA ARG A 56 -7.02 5.50 9.23
C ARG A 56 -8.25 6.34 8.89
N GLU A 57 -8.36 7.52 9.48
CA GLU A 57 -9.50 8.41 9.21
C GLU A 57 -9.53 8.81 7.73
N TYR A 58 -8.38 9.13 7.13
CA TYR A 58 -8.36 9.63 5.75
C TYR A 58 -8.49 8.54 4.68
N TYR A 59 -7.95 7.32 4.86
CA TYR A 59 -7.93 6.30 3.80
C TYR A 59 -8.59 4.96 4.15
N GLN A 60 -8.72 4.57 5.42
CA GLN A 60 -9.20 3.23 5.81
C GLN A 60 -10.74 3.14 5.96
N THR A 61 -11.50 4.03 5.32
CA THR A 61 -12.96 3.86 5.24
C THR A 61 -13.33 2.82 4.18
N PRO A 62 -14.48 2.12 4.32
CA PRO A 62 -14.88 1.07 3.38
C PRO A 62 -14.89 1.52 1.92
N PHE A 63 -15.26 2.78 1.68
CA PHE A 63 -15.26 3.38 0.35
C PHE A 63 -13.85 3.76 -0.12
N ARG A 64 -13.12 4.59 0.65
CA ARG A 64 -11.84 5.15 0.20
C ARG A 64 -10.76 4.08 0.03
N GLU A 65 -10.72 3.10 0.91
CA GLU A 65 -9.74 2.01 0.80
C GLU A 65 -9.96 1.21 -0.48
N LYS A 66 -11.22 0.84 -0.79
CA LYS A 66 -11.53 0.04 -1.97
C LYS A 66 -11.28 0.79 -3.27
N TYR A 67 -11.73 2.04 -3.35
CA TYR A 67 -11.75 2.80 -4.62
C TYR A 67 -10.54 3.71 -4.83
N LEU A 68 -9.90 4.21 -3.77
CA LEU A 68 -8.76 5.14 -3.88
C LEU A 68 -7.42 4.47 -3.61
N LEU A 69 -7.40 3.28 -2.98
CA LEU A 69 -6.18 2.51 -2.75
C LEU A 69 -6.16 1.21 -3.55
N LEU A 70 -7.07 0.27 -3.25
CA LEU A 70 -7.02 -1.08 -3.83
C LEU A 70 -7.29 -1.08 -5.33
N THR A 71 -8.25 -0.28 -5.80
CA THR A 71 -8.58 -0.21 -7.23
C THR A 71 -7.42 0.38 -8.04
N PRO A 72 -6.84 1.55 -7.71
CA PRO A 72 -5.67 2.07 -8.41
C PRO A 72 -4.47 1.12 -8.34
N LEU A 73 -4.23 0.49 -7.19
CA LEU A 73 -3.15 -0.49 -7.04
C LEU A 73 -3.34 -1.71 -7.96
N ALA A 74 -4.54 -2.28 -8.00
CA ALA A 74 -4.87 -3.40 -8.87
C ALA A 74 -4.72 -3.02 -10.34
N ILE A 75 -5.26 -1.87 -10.76
CA ILE A 75 -5.12 -1.35 -12.13
C ILE A 75 -3.65 -1.14 -12.49
N HIS A 76 -2.85 -0.59 -11.58
CA HIS A 76 -1.43 -0.33 -11.81
C HIS A 76 -0.65 -1.62 -12.03
N VAL A 77 -0.82 -2.59 -11.13
CA VAL A 77 -0.14 -3.89 -11.21
C VAL A 77 -0.59 -4.68 -12.44
N ALA A 78 -1.91 -4.78 -12.67
CA ALA A 78 -2.45 -5.52 -13.81
C ALA A 78 -2.02 -4.90 -15.15
N SER A 79 -2.09 -3.57 -15.27
CA SER A 79 -1.66 -2.87 -16.49
C SER A 79 -0.15 -3.00 -16.73
N GLY A 80 0.66 -2.93 -15.66
CA GLY A 80 2.11 -3.10 -15.75
C GLY A 80 2.53 -4.51 -16.16
N LEU A 81 1.89 -5.53 -15.58
CA LEU A 81 2.09 -6.93 -15.95
C LEU A 81 1.65 -7.20 -17.39
N ALA A 82 0.44 -6.77 -17.75
CA ALA A 82 -0.07 -6.93 -19.11
C ALA A 82 0.81 -6.20 -20.12
N HIS A 83 1.35 -5.01 -19.78
CA HIS A 83 2.25 -4.29 -20.66
C HIS A 83 3.53 -5.08 -20.91
N ARG A 84 4.06 -5.73 -19.87
CA ARG A 84 5.25 -6.59 -19.97
C ARG A 84 4.99 -7.85 -20.79
N LEU A 85 3.80 -8.44 -20.74
CA LEU A 85 3.41 -9.63 -21.53
C LEU A 85 3.11 -9.30 -23.00
N LEU A 86 2.53 -8.13 -23.27
CA LEU A 86 2.13 -7.73 -24.63
C LEU A 86 3.28 -7.09 -25.42
N THR A 87 4.28 -6.52 -24.73
CA THR A 87 5.46 -5.94 -25.37
C THR A 87 6.26 -7.04 -26.08
N PRO A 88 6.47 -6.94 -27.41
CA PRO A 88 7.21 -7.97 -28.15
C PRO A 88 8.67 -8.03 -27.73
N SER A 89 9.27 -9.23 -27.79
CA SER A 89 10.68 -9.48 -27.41
C SER A 89 11.69 -8.69 -28.25
N SER A 90 11.28 -8.14 -29.40
CA SER A 90 12.10 -7.24 -30.22
C SER A 90 12.34 -5.89 -29.55
N LYS A 91 11.46 -5.46 -28.65
CA LYS A 91 11.69 -4.32 -27.76
C LYS A 91 12.40 -4.84 -26.51
N GLN A 92 13.64 -4.39 -26.30
CA GLN A 92 14.44 -4.75 -25.13
C GLN A 92 13.66 -4.44 -23.84
N PRO A 93 13.25 -5.46 -23.05
CA PRO A 93 12.58 -5.21 -21.78
C PRO A 93 13.54 -4.53 -20.81
N ARG A 94 13.01 -3.68 -19.92
CA ARG A 94 13.82 -3.05 -18.87
C ARG A 94 14.51 -4.13 -18.04
N LYS A 95 15.83 -3.99 -17.84
CA LYS A 95 16.66 -4.94 -17.09
C LYS A 95 16.02 -5.27 -15.74
N ALA A 96 16.05 -6.53 -15.34
CA ALA A 96 15.51 -6.97 -14.04
C ALA A 96 16.25 -6.32 -12.86
N THR A 97 17.52 -5.95 -13.05
CA THR A 97 18.37 -5.26 -12.08
C THR A 97 18.15 -3.75 -12.00
N SER A 98 17.28 -3.18 -12.85
CA SER A 98 16.90 -1.77 -12.71
C SER A 98 16.20 -1.54 -11.38
N THR A 99 16.47 -0.42 -10.72
CA THR A 99 15.83 -0.01 -9.46
C THR A 99 14.31 -0.11 -9.51
N LEU A 100 13.68 0.28 -10.63
CA LEU A 100 12.23 0.17 -10.78
C LEU A 100 11.76 -1.30 -10.91
N SER A 101 12.53 -2.14 -11.60
CA SER A 101 12.20 -3.58 -11.70
C SER A 101 12.34 -4.25 -10.33
N LEU A 102 13.42 -3.96 -9.61
CA LEU A 102 13.65 -4.49 -8.26
C LEU A 102 12.55 -4.04 -7.29
N ALA A 103 12.19 -2.76 -7.30
CA ALA A 103 11.10 -2.23 -6.48
C ALA A 103 9.74 -2.85 -6.84
N ALA A 104 9.47 -3.06 -8.13
CA ALA A 104 8.22 -3.70 -8.56
C ALA A 104 8.14 -5.16 -8.10
N TYR A 105 9.23 -5.92 -8.24
CA TYR A 105 9.25 -7.33 -7.82
C TYR A 105 9.24 -7.49 -6.30
N SER A 106 9.96 -6.63 -5.56
CA SER A 106 9.88 -6.64 -4.10
C SER A 106 8.47 -6.27 -3.64
N ALA A 107 7.84 -5.25 -4.23
CA ALA A 107 6.48 -4.85 -3.91
C ALA A 107 5.47 -5.98 -4.20
N LEU A 108 5.61 -6.72 -5.30
CA LEU A 108 4.74 -7.85 -5.61
C LEU A 108 4.73 -8.94 -4.54
N ILE A 109 5.84 -9.11 -3.81
CA ILE A 109 5.96 -10.11 -2.74
C ILE A 109 5.57 -9.51 -1.38
N PHE A 110 6.14 -8.35 -1.03
CA PHE A 110 6.00 -7.79 0.31
C PHE A 110 4.69 -7.04 0.54
N VAL A 111 4.05 -6.47 -0.50
CA VAL A 111 2.77 -5.76 -0.32
C VAL A 111 1.64 -6.72 0.10
N PRO A 112 1.45 -7.91 -0.51
CA PRO A 112 0.47 -8.88 -0.03
C PRO A 112 0.71 -9.30 1.42
N ILE A 113 1.98 -9.55 1.79
CA ILE A 113 2.35 -9.91 3.17
C ILE A 113 2.04 -8.75 4.12
N HIS A 114 2.43 -7.52 3.77
CA HIS A 114 2.15 -6.32 4.54
C HIS A 114 0.65 -6.10 4.75
N PHE A 115 -0.14 -6.23 3.67
CA PHE A 115 -1.60 -6.11 3.74
C PHE A 115 -2.20 -7.19 4.64
N PHE A 116 -1.78 -8.44 4.50
CA PHE A 116 -2.27 -9.54 5.33
C PHE A 116 -1.99 -9.29 6.81
N THR A 117 -0.74 -9.00 7.17
CA THR A 117 -0.33 -8.79 8.56
C THR A 117 -1.02 -7.59 9.22
N HIS A 118 -1.18 -6.48 8.49
CA HIS A 118 -1.72 -5.25 9.10
C HIS A 118 -3.23 -5.08 8.94
N ARG A 119 -3.86 -5.75 7.95
CA ARG A 119 -5.29 -5.58 7.66
C ARG A 119 -6.11 -6.81 7.99
N LEU A 120 -5.60 -8.02 7.75
CA LEU A 120 -6.37 -9.26 7.89
C LEU A 120 -6.07 -10.02 9.19
N ALA A 121 -4.82 -9.97 9.67
CA ALA A 121 -4.38 -10.68 10.86
C ALA A 121 -3.60 -9.78 11.85
N PRO A 122 -4.20 -8.70 12.38
CA PRO A 122 -3.53 -7.85 13.36
C PRO A 122 -3.33 -8.58 14.70
N THR A 123 -2.15 -8.43 15.30
CA THR A 123 -1.77 -9.08 16.57
C THR A 123 -2.50 -8.57 17.81
N ASN A 124 -3.16 -7.40 17.74
CA ASN A 124 -4.01 -6.90 18.81
C ASN A 124 -5.26 -6.22 18.22
N THR A 125 -6.43 -6.77 18.54
CA THR A 125 -7.75 -6.26 18.12
C THR A 125 -8.34 -5.27 19.12
N ALA A 126 -7.69 -5.05 20.27
CA ALA A 126 -8.19 -4.18 21.31
C ALA A 126 -8.04 -2.69 20.93
N PRO A 127 -9.10 -1.87 21.12
CA PRO A 127 -8.95 -0.41 21.08
C PRO A 127 -7.98 0.05 22.17
N PRO A 128 -7.09 1.03 21.92
CA PRO A 128 -6.33 1.65 23.00
C PRO A 128 -7.34 2.31 23.95
N SER A 129 -7.46 1.79 25.17
CA SER A 129 -8.48 2.04 26.19
C SER A 129 -9.84 1.31 26.04
N SER A 130 -9.84 -0.02 26.20
CA SER A 130 -11.07 -0.69 26.66
C SER A 130 -11.33 -0.34 28.14
N PRO A 131 -12.58 -0.05 28.56
CA PRO A 131 -12.91 0.24 29.96
C PRO A 131 -12.52 -0.88 30.94
N SER A 132 -12.35 -2.11 30.47
CA SER A 132 -11.88 -3.24 31.27
C SER A 132 -10.45 -3.10 31.80
N ASP A 133 -9.60 -2.30 31.14
CA ASP A 133 -8.21 -2.07 31.59
C ASP A 133 -8.12 -0.99 32.69
N ARG A 134 -9.10 -0.08 32.73
CA ARG A 134 -9.12 1.03 33.72
C ARG A 134 -9.53 0.57 35.13
N ARG A 135 -10.13 -0.63 35.29
CA ARG A 135 -10.56 -1.16 36.59
C ARG A 135 -9.46 -1.81 37.42
N ASN A 136 -8.35 -2.21 36.79
CA ASN A 136 -7.26 -2.90 37.49
C ASN A 136 -6.24 -1.94 38.11
N TRP A 137 -6.20 -0.68 37.67
CA TRP A 137 -5.30 0.34 38.23
C TRP A 137 -5.82 0.95 39.53
N THR A 138 -7.14 1.02 39.74
CA THR A 138 -7.72 1.64 40.94
C THR A 138 -7.77 0.71 42.15
N THR A 139 -7.63 -0.61 41.96
CA THR A 139 -7.68 -1.60 43.05
C THR A 139 -6.31 -1.97 43.60
N SER A 140 -5.20 -1.74 42.89
CA SER A 140 -3.86 -2.09 43.39
C SER A 140 -3.16 -0.99 44.20
N SER A 141 -3.60 0.28 44.10
CA SER A 141 -3.00 1.38 44.86
C SER A 141 -3.52 1.52 46.30
N SER A 142 -4.55 0.78 46.70
CA SER A 142 -5.15 0.83 48.04
C SER A 142 -4.67 -0.29 48.98
N ARG A 143 -3.62 -1.04 48.62
CA ARG A 143 -3.11 -2.20 49.40
C ARG A 143 -1.62 -2.12 49.71
N ARG A 144 -1.13 -0.91 49.99
CA ARG A 144 0.12 -0.68 50.72
C ARG A 144 -0.11 0.44 51.73
N VAL A 145 -0.53 0.03 52.93
CA VAL A 145 -0.34 0.74 54.19
C VAL A 145 0.36 -0.24 55.11
#